data_AF-A0A1N6Z4P9-F1
#
_entry.id   AF-A0A1N6Z4P9-F1
#
_cell.length_a   1.000
_cell.length_b   1.000
_cell.length_c   1.000
_cell.angle_alpha   90.00
_cell.angle_beta   90.00
_cell.angle_gamma   90.00
#
_symmetry.space_group_name_H-M   'P 1'
#
loop_
_entity.id
_entity.type
_entity.pdbx_description
1 polymer ?
#
loop_
_entity_poly.entity_id
_entity_poly.type
_entity_poly.pdbx_seq_one_letter_code
_entity_poly.pdbx_strand_id
1 'polypeptide(L)'
;MLASHHLSATGDEADRVRRATSPAVNDEIDRRTQQNIRHFSGLDRQDILRRIDALEREWDIERVLEVNASTLALTGLVLGLTVNRRWFMLPGVVLPFLLQHGLQGWCPPLPILRRLGVRTRGEIDREKFALLETVRGNRNAP
;
A
#
# COMPACT_ATOMS: atom_id res chain seq x y z
N MET A 1 -15.59 -16.87 -10.08
CA MET A 1 -14.20 -17.37 -10.07
C MET A 1 -13.14 -16.31 -10.37
N LEU A 2 -13.48 -15.09 -10.80
CA LEU A 2 -12.51 -13.99 -10.99
C LEU A 2 -12.11 -13.26 -9.69
N ALA A 3 -12.95 -13.31 -8.65
CA ALA A 3 -12.67 -12.64 -7.37
C ALA A 3 -11.59 -13.35 -6.51
N SER A 4 -11.46 -14.68 -6.66
CA SER A 4 -10.53 -15.50 -5.87
C SER A 4 -9.07 -15.36 -6.32
N HIS A 5 -8.82 -15.09 -7.60
CA HIS A 5 -7.44 -14.84 -8.09
C HIS A 5 -6.88 -13.48 -7.64
N HIS A 6 -7.73 -12.46 -7.50
CA HIS A 6 -7.31 -11.14 -7.02
C HIS A 6 -6.93 -11.14 -5.53
N LEU A 7 -7.59 -11.97 -4.71
CA LEU A 7 -7.27 -12.11 -3.29
C LEU A 7 -5.94 -12.85 -3.06
N SER A 8 -5.59 -13.80 -3.94
CA SER A 8 -4.34 -14.57 -3.85
C SER A 8 -3.11 -13.76 -4.25
N ALA A 9 -3.20 -12.96 -5.32
CA ALA A 9 -2.08 -12.14 -5.78
C ALA A 9 -1.71 -11.02 -4.79
N THR A 10 -2.73 -10.35 -4.22
CA THR A 10 -2.53 -9.32 -3.19
C THR A 10 -2.02 -9.88 -1.87
N GLY A 11 -2.38 -11.13 -1.54
CA GLY A 11 -1.84 -11.85 -0.38
C GLY A 11 -0.35 -12.17 -0.53
N ASP A 12 0.07 -12.66 -1.69
CA ASP A 12 1.45 -13.08 -1.95
C ASP A 12 2.43 -11.89 -2.00
N GLU A 13 1.97 -10.74 -2.51
CA GLU A 13 2.76 -9.50 -2.54
C GLU A 13 2.85 -8.80 -1.19
N ALA A 14 1.75 -8.72 -0.44
CA ALA A 14 1.76 -8.25 0.94
C ALA A 14 2.74 -9.07 1.79
N ASP A 15 2.86 -10.37 1.51
CA ASP A 15 3.79 -11.24 2.22
C ASP A 15 5.26 -10.93 1.85
N ARG A 16 5.56 -10.61 0.59
CA ARG A 16 6.91 -10.17 0.17
C ARG A 16 7.34 -8.88 0.88
N VAL A 17 6.51 -7.84 0.85
CA VAL A 17 6.84 -6.53 1.47
C VAL A 17 7.00 -6.67 2.98
N ARG A 18 6.13 -7.45 3.64
CA ARG A 18 6.21 -7.68 5.08
C ARG A 18 7.45 -8.49 5.46
N ARG A 19 7.82 -9.52 4.70
CA ARG A 19 9.10 -10.26 4.88
C ARG A 19 10.33 -9.37 4.73
N ALA A 20 10.26 -8.37 3.84
CA ALA A 20 11.33 -7.40 3.60
C ALA A 20 11.32 -6.21 4.58
N THR A 21 10.32 -6.12 5.48
CA THR A 21 10.19 -5.06 6.48
C THR A 21 10.62 -5.57 7.85
N SER A 22 11.31 -4.75 8.65
CA SER A 22 11.72 -5.14 10.01
C SER A 22 10.51 -5.48 10.90
N PRO A 23 10.59 -6.50 11.77
CA PRO A 23 9.48 -6.92 12.63
C PRO A 23 8.85 -5.77 13.42
N ALA A 24 9.66 -4.92 14.06
CA ALA A 24 9.18 -3.79 14.84
C ALA A 24 8.28 -2.81 14.06
N VAL A 25 8.54 -2.61 12.76
CA VAL A 25 7.72 -1.75 11.89
C VAL A 25 6.42 -2.44 11.50
N ASN A 26 6.47 -3.73 11.19
CA ASN A 26 5.26 -4.52 10.93
C ASN A 26 4.36 -4.55 12.17
N ASP A 27 4.93 -4.75 13.35
CA ASP A 27 4.19 -4.78 14.62
C ASP A 27 3.56 -3.43 14.95
N GLU A 28 4.25 -2.32 14.65
CA GLU A 28 3.68 -0.98 14.80
C GLU A 28 2.47 -0.77 13.88
N ILE A 29 2.60 -1.16 12.61
CA ILE A 29 1.51 -1.05 11.62
C ILE A 29 0.32 -1.91 12.05
N ASP A 30 0.57 -3.13 12.52
CA ASP A 30 -0.48 -4.04 12.99
C ASP A 30 -1.15 -3.49 14.26
N ARG A 31 -0.37 -2.99 15.22
CA ARG A 31 -0.91 -2.35 16.44
C ARG A 31 -1.80 -1.15 16.11
N ARG A 32 -1.34 -0.27 15.23
CA ARG A 32 -2.12 0.90 14.79
C ARG A 32 -3.40 0.48 14.07
N THR A 33 -3.32 -0.53 13.21
CA THR A 33 -4.48 -1.08 12.50
C THR A 33 -5.51 -1.63 13.49
N GLN A 34 -5.08 -2.40 14.48
CA GLN A 34 -5.98 -2.94 15.51
C GLN A 34 -6.59 -1.85 16.41
N GLN A 35 -5.83 -0.80 16.74
CA GLN A 35 -6.34 0.35 17.48
C GLN A 35 -7.42 1.09 16.68
N ASN A 36 -7.21 1.32 15.38
CA ASN A 36 -8.21 1.94 14.51
C ASN A 36 -9.49 1.10 14.47
N ILE A 37 -9.40 -0.22 14.27
CA ILE A 37 -10.57 -1.10 14.24
C ILE A 37 -11.36 -0.96 15.54
N ARG A 38 -10.71 -1.11 16.70
CA ARG A 38 -11.38 -0.99 18.00
C ARG A 38 -12.03 0.37 18.22
N HIS A 39 -11.35 1.44 17.81
CA HIS A 39 -11.86 2.80 17.94
C HIS A 39 -13.10 3.01 17.07
N PHE A 40 -13.01 2.75 15.76
CA PHE A 40 -14.11 3.01 14.83
C PHE A 40 -15.28 2.04 15.01
N SER A 41 -15.05 0.79 15.39
CA SER A 41 -16.13 -0.17 15.67
C SER A 41 -17.04 0.25 16.84
N GLY A 42 -16.56 1.12 17.74
CA GLY A 42 -17.37 1.68 18.83
C GLY A 42 -18.13 2.96 18.47
N LEU A 43 -17.94 3.50 17.26
CA LEU A 43 -18.58 4.73 16.79
C LEU A 43 -19.89 4.44 16.04
N ASP A 44 -20.57 5.51 15.64
CA ASP A 44 -21.81 5.40 14.89
C ASP A 44 -21.58 4.83 13.47
N ARG A 45 -22.67 4.42 12.83
CA ARG A 45 -22.60 3.83 11.49
C ARG A 45 -22.01 4.79 10.44
N GLN A 46 -22.23 6.10 10.59
CA GLN A 46 -21.76 7.08 9.61
C GLN A 46 -20.24 7.26 9.72
N ASP A 47 -19.69 7.29 10.92
CA ASP A 47 -18.26 7.33 11.20
C ASP A 47 -17.53 6.13 10.63
N ILE A 48 -18.08 4.93 10.80
CA ILE A 48 -17.49 3.71 10.24
C ILE A 48 -17.44 3.79 8.71
N LEU A 49 -18.53 4.23 8.07
CA LEU A 49 -18.58 4.39 6.62
C LEU A 49 -17.60 5.45 6.11
N ARG A 50 -17.47 6.58 6.83
CA ARG A 50 -16.47 7.61 6.51
C ARG A 50 -15.04 7.06 6.59
N ARG A 51 -14.74 6.22 7.58
CA ARG A 51 -13.43 5.58 7.69
C ARG A 51 -13.19 4.59 6.55
N ILE A 52 -14.17 3.78 6.19
CA ILE A 52 -14.08 2.85 5.04
C ILE A 52 -13.79 3.62 3.75
N ASP A 53 -14.49 4.72 3.51
CA ASP A 53 -14.30 5.58 2.34
C ASP A 53 -12.90 6.26 2.35
N ALA A 54 -12.39 6.63 3.53
CA ALA A 54 -11.00 7.08 3.67
C ALA A 54 -9.97 5.97 3.37
N LEU A 55 -10.23 4.72 3.78
CA LEU A 55 -9.38 3.57 3.48
C LEU A 55 -9.33 3.26 1.98
N GLU A 56 -10.43 3.47 1.26
CA GLU A 56 -10.47 3.28 -0.20
C GLU A 56 -9.61 4.27 -0.96
N ARG A 57 -9.41 5.48 -0.41
CA ARG A 57 -8.55 6.52 -0.98
C ARG A 57 -7.10 6.45 -0.51
N GLU A 58 -6.80 5.63 0.48
CA GLU A 58 -5.44 5.47 0.99
C GLU A 58 -4.55 4.82 -0.07
N TRP A 59 -3.35 5.39 -0.26
CA TRP A 59 -2.40 4.83 -1.21
C TRP A 59 -1.64 3.69 -0.53
N ASP A 60 -1.70 2.52 -1.13
CA ASP A 60 -0.87 1.40 -0.75
C ASP A 60 0.58 1.57 -1.23
N ILE A 61 1.47 0.79 -0.64
CA ILE A 61 2.92 0.84 -0.89
C ILE A 61 3.28 0.64 -2.36
N GLU A 62 2.60 -0.25 -3.08
CA GLU A 62 2.88 -0.56 -4.48
C GLU A 62 2.54 0.64 -5.33
N ARG A 63 1.34 1.20 -5.16
CA ARG A 63 0.91 2.42 -5.85
C ARG A 63 1.83 3.61 -5.57
N VAL A 64 2.30 3.79 -4.33
CA VAL A 64 3.29 4.83 -4.02
C VAL A 64 4.58 4.59 -4.80
N LEU A 65 5.11 3.36 -4.82
CA LEU A 65 6.36 3.04 -5.49
C LEU A 65 6.25 3.20 -7.01
N GLU A 66 5.22 2.63 -7.63
CA GLU A 66 5.04 2.62 -9.08
C GLU A 66 4.81 4.02 -9.65
N VAL A 67 3.95 4.82 -9.01
CA VAL A 67 3.64 6.18 -9.49
C VAL A 67 4.89 7.07 -9.41
N ASN A 68 5.63 7.01 -8.29
CA ASN A 68 6.85 7.81 -8.13
C ASN A 68 7.96 7.34 -9.09
N ALA A 69 8.18 6.03 -9.21
CA ALA A 69 9.17 5.49 -10.13
C ALA A 69 8.85 5.85 -11.59
N SER A 70 7.59 5.69 -12.01
CA SER A 70 7.13 6.07 -13.35
C SER A 70 7.28 7.55 -13.61
N THR A 71 6.94 8.41 -12.65
CA THR A 71 7.10 9.86 -12.76
C THR A 71 8.57 10.25 -12.96
N LEU A 72 9.47 9.70 -12.16
CA LEU A 72 10.91 9.96 -12.28
C LEU A 72 11.47 9.45 -13.62
N ALA A 73 11.11 8.23 -14.01
CA ALA A 73 11.56 7.63 -15.26
C ALA A 73 11.08 8.44 -16.48
N LEU A 74 9.81 8.81 -16.53
CA LEU A 74 9.23 9.63 -17.61
C LEU A 74 9.86 11.03 -17.64
N THR A 75 10.07 11.64 -16.48
CA THR A 75 10.74 12.95 -16.38
C THR A 75 12.15 12.88 -16.96
N GLY A 76 12.94 11.87 -16.57
CA GLY A 76 14.29 11.69 -17.10
C GLY A 76 14.32 11.32 -18.58
N LEU A 77 13.31 10.59 -19.08
CA LEU A 77 13.14 10.32 -20.51
C LEU A 77 12.90 11.63 -21.28
N VAL A 78 11.93 12.45 -20.86
CA VAL A 78 11.61 13.72 -21.51
C VAL A 78 12.82 14.65 -21.50
N LEU A 79 13.48 14.84 -20.36
CA LEU A 79 14.68 15.68 -20.25
C LEU A 79 15.88 15.11 -21.02
N GLY A 80 15.97 13.78 -21.15
CA GLY A 80 16.99 13.11 -21.96
C GLY A 80 16.86 13.41 -23.45
N LEU A 81 15.61 13.52 -23.92
CA LEU A 81 15.28 13.84 -25.31
C LEU A 81 15.34 15.34 -25.61
N THR A 82 14.94 16.20 -24.67
CA THR A 82 14.77 17.65 -24.94
C THR A 82 15.91 18.53 -24.42
N VAL A 83 16.64 18.10 -23.38
CA VAL A 83 17.65 18.94 -22.71
C VAL A 83 19.06 18.37 -22.88
N ASN A 84 19.32 17.16 -22.37
CA ASN A 84 20.65 16.55 -22.43
C ASN A 84 20.58 15.03 -22.21
N ARG A 85 21.31 14.26 -23.03
CA ARG A 85 21.42 12.79 -22.92
C ARG A 85 21.81 12.28 -21.52
N ARG A 86 22.49 13.08 -20.70
CA ARG A 86 22.81 12.72 -19.30
C ARG A 86 21.57 12.42 -18.45
N TRP A 87 20.41 12.99 -18.79
CA TRP A 87 19.15 12.71 -18.07
C TRP A 87 18.64 11.28 -18.23
N PHE A 88 19.09 10.54 -19.25
CA PHE A 88 18.78 9.10 -19.37
C PHE A 88 19.36 8.25 -18.23
N MET A 89 20.32 8.79 -17.47
CA MET A 89 20.80 8.12 -16.25
C MET A 89 19.67 7.93 -15.23
N LEU A 90 18.69 8.85 -15.17
CA LEU A 90 17.59 8.75 -14.22
C LEU A 90 16.69 7.53 -14.46
N PRO A 91 16.06 7.34 -15.65
CA PRO A 91 15.32 6.10 -15.94
C PRO A 91 16.25 4.88 -15.93
N GLY A 92 17.52 5.05 -16.33
CA GLY A 92 18.53 3.98 -16.27
C GLY A 92 18.82 3.45 -14.87
N VAL A 93 18.58 4.24 -13.81
CA VAL A 93 18.70 3.80 -12.41
C VAL A 93 17.34 3.39 -11.84
N VAL A 94 16.31 4.21 -12.03
CA VAL A 94 15.00 4.00 -11.40
C VAL A 94 14.31 2.72 -11.88
N LEU A 95 14.35 2.43 -13.19
CA LEU A 95 13.65 1.28 -13.75
C LEU A 95 14.25 -0.07 -13.31
N PRO A 96 15.59 -0.26 -13.26
CA PRO A 96 16.16 -1.47 -12.66
C PRO A 96 15.77 -1.68 -11.20
N PHE A 97 15.72 -0.63 -10.37
CA PHE A 97 15.26 -0.75 -8.98
C PHE A 97 13.78 -1.16 -8.88
N LEU A 98 12.93 -0.61 -9.75
CA LEU A 98 11.53 -1.00 -9.81
C LEU A 98 11.37 -2.46 -10.26
N LEU A 99 12.16 -2.89 -11.25
CA LEU A 99 12.18 -4.28 -11.70
C LEU A 99 12.66 -5.23 -10.59
N GLN A 100 13.75 -4.89 -9.91
CA GLN A 100 14.24 -5.66 -8.76
C GLN A 100 13.16 -5.75 -7.68
N HIS A 101 12.46 -4.65 -7.39
CA HIS A 101 11.37 -4.62 -6.42
C HIS A 101 10.26 -5.60 -6.79
N GLY A 102 9.76 -5.57 -8.03
CA GLY A 102 8.71 -6.48 -8.47
C GLY A 102 9.10 -7.96 -8.38
N LEU A 103 10.39 -8.28 -8.58
CA LEU A 103 10.90 -9.65 -8.52
C LEU A 103 11.22 -10.13 -7.10
N GLN A 104 11.76 -9.28 -6.24
CA GLN A 104 12.32 -9.66 -4.93
C GLN A 104 11.52 -9.11 -3.74
N GLY A 105 10.61 -8.16 -3.96
CA GLY A 105 9.85 -7.49 -2.91
C GLY A 105 10.61 -6.42 -2.13
N TRP A 106 11.86 -6.11 -2.49
CA TRP A 106 12.70 -5.13 -1.78
C TRP A 106 13.24 -4.05 -2.72
N CYS A 107 13.26 -2.81 -2.22
CA CYS A 107 13.99 -1.70 -2.82
C CYS A 107 14.46 -0.71 -1.74
N PRO A 108 15.51 0.10 -1.99
CA PRO A 108 16.03 1.06 -1.01
C PRO A 108 14.99 2.02 -0.38
N PRO A 109 13.97 2.53 -1.12
CA PRO A 109 12.97 3.42 -0.51
C PRO A 109 11.94 2.68 0.36
N LEU A 110 11.79 1.35 0.21
CA LEU A 110 10.74 0.59 0.90
C LEU A 110 10.85 0.65 2.44
N PRO A 111 12.01 0.44 3.08
CA PRO A 111 12.12 0.58 4.54
C PRO A 111 11.76 1.99 5.04
N ILE A 112 12.03 3.03 4.24
CA ILE A 112 11.72 4.42 4.59
C ILE A 112 10.20 4.62 4.54
N LEU A 113 9.56 4.24 3.43
CA LEU A 113 8.10 4.35 3.26
C LEU A 113 7.34 3.54 4.32
N ARG A 114 7.82 2.34 4.65
CA ARG A 114 7.24 1.51 5.71
C ARG A 114 7.37 2.15 7.09
N ARG A 115 8.52 2.77 7.41
CA ARG A 115 8.69 3.56 8.65
C ARG A 115 7.81 4.81 8.71
N LEU A 116 7.49 5.40 7.56
CA LEU A 116 6.50 6.48 7.46
C LEU A 116 5.05 5.98 7.60
N GLY A 117 4.84 4.67 7.76
CA GLY A 117 3.54 4.06 7.98
C GLY A 117 2.74 3.80 6.70
N VAL A 118 3.38 3.80 5.53
CA VAL A 118 2.71 3.42 4.27
C VAL A 118 2.39 1.93 4.31
N ARG A 119 1.10 1.61 4.20
CA ARG A 119 0.57 0.25 4.37
C ARG A 119 0.49 -0.49 3.05
N THR A 120 0.53 -1.82 3.11
CA THR A 120 0.22 -2.66 1.96
C THR A 120 -1.28 -2.65 1.69
N ARG A 121 -1.69 -3.01 0.48
CA ARG A 121 -3.12 -3.13 0.15
C ARG A 121 -3.83 -4.12 1.08
N GLY A 122 -3.19 -5.26 1.36
CA GLY A 122 -3.70 -6.25 2.30
C GLY A 122 -3.86 -5.73 3.74
N GLU A 123 -2.97 -4.85 4.22
CA GLU A 123 -3.10 -4.20 5.54
C GLU A 123 -4.30 -3.25 5.61
N ILE A 124 -4.50 -2.44 4.56
CA ILE A 124 -5.63 -1.52 4.44
C ILE A 124 -6.94 -2.30 4.36
N ASP A 125 -6.97 -3.36 3.56
CA ASP A 125 -8.16 -4.19 3.36
C ASP A 125 -8.54 -4.97 4.62
N ARG A 126 -7.57 -5.40 5.45
CA ARG A 126 -7.87 -5.98 6.77
C ARG A 126 -8.67 -5.05 7.66
N GLU A 127 -8.29 -3.76 7.74
CA GLU A 127 -9.05 -2.77 8.49
C GLU A 127 -10.44 -2.57 7.90
N LYS A 128 -10.52 -2.39 6.58
CA LYS A 128 -11.77 -2.16 5.86
C LYS A 128 -12.77 -3.30 6.08
N PHE A 129 -12.33 -4.55 5.95
CA PHE A 129 -13.21 -5.71 6.09
C PHE A 129 -13.71 -5.88 7.53
N ALA A 130 -12.85 -5.69 8.54
CA ALA A 130 -13.27 -5.72 9.94
C ALA A 130 -14.36 -4.66 10.26
N LEU A 131 -14.23 -3.46 9.69
CA LEU A 131 -15.23 -2.41 9.85
C LEU A 131 -16.54 -2.71 9.10
N LEU A 132 -16.45 -3.29 7.90
CA LEU A 132 -17.62 -3.72 7.14
C LEU A 132 -18.42 -4.81 7.88
N GLU A 133 -17.74 -5.73 8.57
CA GLU A 133 -18.39 -6.74 9.43
C GLU A 133 -19.18 -6.09 10.57
N THR A 134 -18.62 -5.05 11.20
CA THR A 134 -19.30 -4.30 12.26
C THR A 134 -20.59 -3.65 11.74
N VAL A 135 -20.53 -3.01 10.56
CA VAL A 135 -21.71 -2.37 9.94
C VAL A 135 -22.79 -3.40 9.58
N ARG A 136 -22.39 -4.59 9.11
CA ARG A 136 -23.32 -5.68 8.79
C ARG A 136 -23.98 -6.23 10.05
N GLY A 137 -23.23 -6.40 11.14
CA GLY A 137 -23.76 -6.83 12.43
C GLY A 137 -24.82 -5.88 12.98
N ASN A 138 -24.55 -4.57 12.95
CA ASN A 138 -25.50 -3.55 13.42
C ASN A 138 -26.81 -3.51 12.60
N ARG A 139 -26.80 -3.94 11.33
CA ARG A 139 -28.01 -4.00 10.51
C ARG A 139 -28.92 -5.18 10.85
N ASN A 140 -28.36 -6.21 11.49
CA ASN A 140 -29.07 -7.44 11.86
C ASN A 140 -29.43 -7.49 13.36
N ALA A 141 -29.16 -6.41 14.11
CA ALA A 141 -29.64 -6.26 15.49
C ALA A 141 -31.15 -5.98 15.48
N PRO A 142 -31.95 -6.64 16.35
CA PRO A 142 -33.41 -6.53 16.38
C PRO A 142 -33.92 -5.13 16.72
#